data_AF-A0A1S9MAQ6-F1
#
_entry.id   AF-A0A1S9MAQ6-F1
#
_cell.length_a   1.000
_cell.length_b   1.000
_cell.length_c   1.000
_cell.angle_alpha   90.00
_cell.angle_beta   90.00
_cell.angle_gamma   90.00
#
_symmetry.space_group_name_H-M   'P 1'
#
loop_
_entity.id
_entity.type
_entity.pdbx_description
1 polymer ?
#
loop_
_entity_poly.entity_id
_entity_poly.type
_entity_poly.pdbx_seq_one_letter_code
_entity_poly.pdbx_strand_id
1 'polypeptide(L)' 'MKRIALLRERATTGSAGSTGSHCPASGQWSPEGEPHVVHTFFEGHVFPAHNGAATVWHRQYLVAESR' A
#
# COMPACT_ATOMS: atom_id res chain seq x y z
N MET A 1 -27.34 -3.05 21.63
CA MET A 1 -27.21 -3.28 20.17
C MET A 1 -25.73 -3.17 19.79
N LYS A 2 -25.06 -4.27 19.44
CA LYS A 2 -23.63 -4.26 19.06
C LYS A 2 -23.54 -3.99 17.55
N ARG A 3 -22.98 -2.85 17.15
CA ARG A 3 -22.75 -2.48 15.74
C ARG A 3 -21.52 -3.25 15.25
N ILE A 4 -21.74 -4.29 14.46
CA ILE A 4 -20.67 -4.99 13.74
C ILE A 4 -20.53 -4.28 12.39
N ALA A 5 -19.71 -3.24 12.36
CA ALA A 5 -19.35 -2.56 11.13
C ALA A 5 -17.87 -2.21 11.22
N LEU A 6 -16.96 -3.19 11.07
CA LEU A 6 -15.51 -2.93 11.00
C LEU A 6 -14.72 -4.02 10.25
N LEU A 7 -15.35 -4.88 9.42
CA LEU A 7 -14.57 -5.88 8.67
C LEU A 7 -13.99 -5.33 7.35
N ARG A 8 -14.62 -4.29 6.75
CA ARG A 8 -14.12 -3.69 5.50
C ARG A 8 -13.13 -2.55 5.70
N GLU A 9 -13.12 -1.91 6.85
CA GLU A 9 -12.24 -0.76 7.13
C GLU A 9 -10.82 -1.19 7.52
N ARG A 10 -10.65 -2.45 7.93
CA ARG A 10 -9.34 -2.99 8.32
C ARG A 10 -8.46 -3.41 7.14
N ALA A 11 -9.02 -3.46 5.91
CA ALA A 11 -8.26 -3.79 4.70
C ALA A 11 -7.52 -2.56 4.14
N THR A 12 -7.99 -1.35 4.45
CA THR A 12 -7.49 -0.09 3.86
C THR A 12 -6.41 0.59 4.71
N THR A 13 -6.30 0.28 6.00
CA THR A 13 -5.34 0.95 6.90
C THR A 13 -3.88 0.62 6.61
N GLY A 14 -3.60 -0.42 5.81
CA GLY A 14 -2.26 -0.84 5.42
C GLY A 14 -2.07 -1.02 3.90
N SER A 15 -2.97 -0.45 3.09
CA SER A 15 -2.93 -0.58 1.63
C SER A 15 -2.35 0.64 0.92
N ALA A 16 -2.09 1.73 1.65
CA ALA A 16 -1.49 2.94 1.11
C ALA A 16 -0.56 3.62 2.13
N GLY A 17 0.47 4.33 1.67
CA GLY A 17 1.34 5.14 2.52
C GLY A 17 2.13 6.18 1.74
N SER A 18 2.28 7.39 2.28
CA SER A 18 2.98 8.49 1.58
C SER A 18 4.50 8.36 1.68
N THR A 19 5.23 8.91 0.72
CA THR A 19 6.68 9.13 0.81
C THR A 19 7.06 9.72 2.18
N GLY A 20 8.10 9.17 2.81
CA GLY A 20 8.55 9.55 4.15
C GLY A 20 7.80 8.84 5.31
N SER A 21 6.70 8.14 5.03
CA SER A 21 5.99 7.34 6.03
C SER A 21 6.58 5.94 6.13
N HIS A 22 6.45 5.33 7.31
CA HIS A 22 6.83 3.93 7.52
C HIS A 22 5.84 3.00 6.80
N CYS A 23 6.39 2.03 6.10
CA CYS A 23 5.66 1.01 5.37
C CYS A 23 4.87 0.16 6.38
N PRO A 24 3.53 0.09 6.25
CA PRO A 24 2.69 -0.59 7.23
C PRO A 24 2.76 -2.13 7.10
N ALA A 25 3.22 -2.66 5.97
CA ALA A 25 3.31 -4.10 5.74
C ALA A 25 4.31 -4.45 4.62
N SER A 26 5.06 -5.53 4.80
CA SER A 26 5.95 -6.07 3.76
C SER A 26 5.17 -6.49 2.51
N GLY A 27 5.70 -6.23 1.33
CA GLY A 27 5.12 -6.68 0.06
C GLY A 27 5.51 -5.82 -1.13
N GLN A 28 4.76 -6.01 -2.22
CA GLN A 28 4.87 -5.21 -3.43
C GLN A 28 4.02 -3.95 -3.30
N TRP A 29 4.59 -2.82 -3.73
CA TRP A 29 3.97 -1.51 -3.69
C TRP A 29 4.26 -0.77 -4.99
N SER A 30 3.32 0.05 -5.43
CA SER A 30 3.43 0.89 -6.62
C SER A 30 3.14 2.33 -6.27
N PRO A 31 3.85 3.30 -6.86
CA PRO A 31 3.54 4.70 -6.67
C PRO A 31 2.20 5.05 -7.33
N GLU A 32 1.54 6.08 -6.81
CA GLU A 32 0.27 6.58 -7.32
C GLU A 32 0.45 7.07 -8.76
N GLY A 33 -0.44 6.65 -9.65
CA GLY A 33 -0.40 6.96 -11.08
C GLY A 33 0.42 5.99 -11.93
N GLU A 34 1.30 5.16 -11.35
CA GLU A 34 2.14 4.21 -12.09
C GLU A 34 2.03 2.78 -11.53
N PRO A 35 0.87 2.10 -11.67
CA PRO A 35 0.63 0.77 -11.09
C PRO A 35 1.52 -0.33 -11.68
N HIS A 36 2.11 -0.08 -12.86
CA HIS A 36 3.03 -1.00 -13.51
C HIS A 36 4.44 -0.96 -12.90
N VAL A 37 4.77 0.12 -12.18
CA VAL A 37 6.04 0.26 -11.47
C VAL A 37 5.88 -0.42 -10.11
N VAL A 38 6.60 -1.51 -9.89
CA VAL A 38 6.47 -2.31 -8.67
C VAL A 38 7.78 -2.34 -7.90
N HIS A 39 7.72 -1.95 -6.63
CA HIS A 39 8.82 -2.00 -5.68
C HIS A 39 8.46 -2.88 -4.49
N THR A 40 9.44 -3.63 -3.99
CA THR A 40 9.26 -4.45 -2.78
C THR A 40 9.77 -3.67 -1.57
N PHE A 41 8.90 -3.45 -0.60
CA PHE A 41 9.26 -2.86 0.70
C PHE A 41 8.98 -3.84 1.83
N PHE A 42 9.73 -3.70 2.92
CA PHE A 42 9.48 -4.41 4.17
C PHE A 42 8.73 -3.51 5.15
N GLU A 43 7.97 -4.13 6.05
CA GLU A 43 7.31 -3.44 7.17
C GLU A 43 8.34 -2.62 7.97
N GLY A 44 7.98 -1.37 8.29
CA GLY A 44 8.85 -0.43 8.99
C GLY A 44 9.87 0.29 8.10
N HIS A 45 10.02 -0.05 6.82
CA HIS A 45 10.86 0.74 5.91
C HIS A 45 10.18 2.07 5.54
N VAL A 46 10.95 3.15 5.42
CA VAL A 46 10.41 4.44 4.98
C VAL A 46 10.23 4.45 3.46
N PHE A 47 9.05 4.87 2.99
CA PHE A 47 8.79 5.01 1.56
C PHE A 47 9.67 6.11 0.93
N PRO A 48 10.39 5.81 -0.16
CA PRO A 48 11.20 6.80 -0.85
C PRO A 48 10.34 7.73 -1.71
N ALA A 49 10.96 8.81 -2.18
CA ALA A 49 10.41 9.62 -3.27
C ALA A 49 10.47 8.81 -4.58
N HIS A 50 9.48 9.00 -5.45
CA HIS A 50 9.47 8.40 -6.78
C HIS A 50 9.75 9.50 -7.81
N ASN A 51 10.71 9.27 -8.72
CA ASN A 51 11.12 10.25 -9.74
C ASN A 51 11.46 11.66 -9.19
N GLY A 52 12.01 11.73 -7.97
CA GLY A 52 12.34 13.00 -7.30
C GLY A 52 11.15 13.76 -6.71
N ALA A 53 9.93 13.19 -6.77
CA ALA A 53 8.72 13.78 -6.21
C ALA A 53 8.14 12.91 -5.07
N ALA A 54 7.44 13.57 -4.14
CA ALA A 54 6.64 12.87 -3.14
C ALA A 54 5.43 12.23 -3.82
N THR A 55 5.12 10.99 -3.46
CA THR A 55 3.99 10.23 -4.00
C THR A 55 3.30 9.42 -2.88
N VAL A 56 2.14 8.86 -3.19
CA VAL A 56 1.48 7.86 -2.36
C VAL A 56 1.80 6.48 -2.92
N TRP A 57 2.24 5.58 -2.07
CA TRP A 57 2.49 4.19 -2.43
C TRP A 57 1.26 3.36 -2.13
N HIS A 58 0.83 2.53 -3.08
CA HIS A 58 -0.29 1.60 -2.95
C HIS A 58 0.22 0.16 -2.95
N ARG A 59 -0.25 -0.63 -2.01
CA ARG A 59 0.10 -2.04 -1.92
C ARG A 59 -0.54 -2.80 -3.06
N GLN A 60 0.28 -3.51 -3.83
CA GLN A 60 -0.18 -4.45 -4.82
C GLN A 60 -0.60 -5.74 -4.11
N TYR A 61 -1.86 -6.08 -4.26
CA TYR A 61 -2.35 -7.42 -3.95
C TYR A 61 -2.32 -8.17 -5.26
N LEU A 62 -1.64 -9.33 -5.30
CA LEU A 62 -1.83 -10.26 -6.40
C LEU A 62 -3.32 -10.57 -6.43
N VAL A 63 -4.06 -9.94 -7.34
CA VAL A 63 -5.40 -10.39 -7.68
C VAL A 63 -5.14 -11.72 -8.34
N ALA A 64 -5.31 -12.81 -7.60
CA ALA A 64 -5.42 -14.11 -8.21
C ALA A 64 -6.61 -14.01 -9.17
N GLU A 65 -6.34 -13.83 -10.47
CA GLU A 65 -7.36 -13.94 -11.50
C GLU A 65 -7.97 -15.34 -11.36
N SER A 66 -9.15 -15.40 -10.76
CA SER A 66 -9.94 -16.62 -10.65
C SER A 66 -10.48 -16.89 -12.06
N ARG A 67 -9.78 -17.76 -12.77
CA ARG A 67 -10.19 -18.27 -14.08
C ARG A 67 -11.20 -19.39 -13.94
#